data_AF-S4NYB9-F1
#
_entry.id   AF-S4NYB9-F1
#
_cell.length_a   1.000
_cell.length_b   1.000
_cell.length_c   1.000
_cell.angle_alpha   90.00
_cell.angle_beta   90.00
_cell.angle_gamma   90.00
#
_symmetry.space_group_name_H-M   'P 1'
#
loop_
_entity.id
_entity.type
_entity.pdbx_description
1 polymer ?
#
loop_
_entity_poly.entity_id
_entity_poly.type
_entity_poly.pdbx_seq_one_letter_code
_entity_poly.pdbx_strand_id
1 'polypeptide(L)'
;MECGVFPARAAAAHAARSPTERSPAKAGLHVNFSDKGEVKERREKFLTAKYGSHQMALIRKRLAVEMWLYDELQKLYETPGAAGGGAGGAGGEVEVDIDELLDMDSDELRRRHLVTLLADAKKPQKDVHKFINDLLEKAKTL
;
A
#
# COMPACT_ATOMS: atom_id res chain seq x y z
N MET A 1 49.55 13.02 17.91
CA MET A 1 49.61 12.08 19.05
C MET A 1 50.15 12.86 20.23
N GLU A 2 49.29 13.58 20.95
CA GLU A 2 49.67 14.39 22.11
C GLU A 2 48.55 14.38 23.15
N CYS A 3 48.83 13.71 24.27
CA CYS A 3 47.98 13.63 25.44
C CYS A 3 48.24 14.84 26.36
N GLY A 4 47.19 15.62 26.66
CA GLY A 4 47.25 16.72 27.62
C GLY A 4 46.63 16.34 28.96
N VAL A 5 47.45 16.30 30.01
CA VAL A 5 47.12 16.01 31.41
C VAL A 5 46.53 17.26 32.08
N PHE A 6 45.38 17.14 32.75
CA PHE A 6 44.82 18.17 33.64
C PHE A 6 45.16 17.85 35.11
N PRO A 7 45.67 18.79 35.92
CA PRO A 7 45.80 18.58 37.35
C PRO A 7 44.51 18.93 38.10
N ALA A 8 44.16 18.07 39.05
CA ALA A 8 43.13 18.27 40.05
C ALA A 8 43.54 19.33 41.09
N ARG A 9 42.57 20.09 41.60
CA ARG A 9 42.74 20.88 42.83
C ARG A 9 41.46 20.88 43.66
N ALA A 10 41.61 20.48 44.92
CA ALA A 10 40.56 20.36 45.92
C ALA A 10 40.40 21.63 46.79
N ALA A 11 39.14 21.86 47.18
CA ALA A 11 38.56 22.40 48.42
C ALA A 11 39.22 23.55 49.23
N ALA A 12 38.41 24.58 49.54
CA ALA A 12 38.11 25.13 50.88
C ALA A 12 37.15 26.35 50.72
N ALA A 13 35.86 26.25 51.06
CA ALA A 13 35.26 26.52 52.37
C ALA A 13 35.01 28.02 52.67
N HIS A 14 33.75 28.45 52.66
CA HIS A 14 33.25 29.50 53.57
C HIS A 14 31.77 29.23 53.89
N ALA A 15 31.50 29.17 55.19
CA ALA A 15 30.23 28.87 55.82
C ALA A 15 29.32 30.11 55.90
N ALA A 16 28.01 29.91 55.78
CA ALA A 16 27.00 30.71 56.47
C ALA A 16 25.71 29.90 56.64
N ARG A 17 25.14 29.97 57.84
CA ARG A 17 24.08 29.11 58.39
C ARG A 17 22.69 29.69 58.08
N SER A 18 21.70 28.83 57.84
CA SER A 18 20.35 28.98 58.40
C SER A 18 19.55 27.67 58.25
N PRO A 19 19.13 27.03 59.36
CA PRO A 19 18.13 25.97 59.35
C PRO A 19 16.79 26.60 59.73
N THR A 20 15.96 26.92 58.73
CA THR A 20 14.56 27.25 59.01
C THR A 20 13.68 26.44 58.07
N GLU A 21 12.91 25.56 58.71
CA GLU A 21 11.55 25.21 58.34
C GLU A 21 11.36 24.33 57.10
N ARG A 22 11.49 23.03 57.38
CA ARG A 22 10.58 21.96 56.98
C ARG A 22 9.21 22.51 56.54
N SER A 23 9.00 22.66 55.23
CA SER A 23 7.68 22.76 54.62
C SER A 23 7.26 21.40 54.05
N PRO A 24 5.96 21.08 54.13
CA PRO A 24 5.49 19.72 54.39
C PRO A 24 5.55 18.82 53.16
N ALA A 25 5.66 17.53 53.46
CA ALA A 25 5.49 16.44 52.52
C ALA A 25 4.19 16.57 51.72
N LYS A 26 4.29 16.18 50.43
CA LYS A 26 3.24 15.57 49.61
C LYS A 26 1.81 15.66 50.19
N ALA A 27 1.12 16.76 49.92
CA ALA A 27 -0.33 16.80 49.96
C ALA A 27 -0.79 17.78 48.88
N GLY A 28 -1.24 17.27 47.75
CA GLY A 28 -1.77 18.11 46.67
C GLY A 28 -1.45 17.69 45.24
N LEU A 29 -1.16 16.40 44.98
CA LEU A 29 -1.24 15.89 43.60
C LEU A 29 -2.73 15.71 43.24
N HIS A 30 -3.45 16.82 43.14
CA HIS A 30 -4.83 16.84 42.69
C HIS A 30 -4.83 16.97 41.17
N VAL A 31 -5.09 15.86 40.47
CA VAL A 31 -5.41 15.88 39.06
C VAL A 31 -6.86 16.37 38.92
N ASN A 32 -7.04 17.53 38.32
CA ASN A 32 -8.35 18.09 38.08
C ASN A 32 -8.98 17.37 36.89
N PHE A 33 -9.83 16.37 37.13
CA PHE A 33 -10.74 15.86 36.10
C PHE A 33 -11.94 16.79 36.05
N SER A 34 -11.89 17.77 35.15
CA SER A 34 -13.12 18.39 34.67
C SER A 34 -13.83 17.38 33.76
N ASP A 35 -14.52 16.41 34.37
CA ASP A 35 -15.51 15.58 33.70
C ASP A 35 -16.84 16.33 33.72
N LYS A 36 -17.03 17.21 32.75
CA LYS A 36 -18.36 17.67 32.32
C LYS A 36 -18.35 17.89 30.81
N GLY A 37 -18.66 16.82 30.11
CA GLY A 37 -19.27 16.87 28.78
C GLY A 37 -18.27 16.89 27.61
N GLU A 38 -18.38 15.87 26.77
CA GLU A 38 -18.04 15.94 25.34
C GLU A 38 -16.55 15.97 24.95
N VAL A 39 -15.77 15.00 25.44
CA VAL A 39 -14.48 14.66 24.79
C VAL A 39 -14.41 13.16 24.46
N LYS A 40 -15.56 12.54 24.14
CA LYS A 40 -15.59 11.21 23.51
C LYS A 40 -15.54 11.29 21.97
N GLU A 41 -15.71 12.46 21.39
CA GLU A 41 -15.80 12.63 19.93
C GLU A 41 -14.45 12.92 19.23
N ARG A 42 -13.39 13.27 19.98
CA ARG A 42 -12.16 13.82 19.35
C ARG A 42 -11.01 12.85 19.11
N ARG A 43 -11.25 11.53 19.15
CA ARG A 43 -10.21 10.55 18.80
C ARG A 43 -10.74 9.34 18.03
N GLU A 44 -11.81 9.51 17.27
CA GLU A 44 -12.04 8.65 16.11
C GLU A 44 -11.08 9.10 14.99
N LYS A 45 -9.79 8.86 15.22
CA LYS A 45 -8.80 8.92 14.16
C LYS A 45 -9.10 7.74 13.25
N PHE A 46 -9.97 7.92 12.27
CA PHE A 46 -10.02 6.99 11.15
C PHE A 46 -8.61 6.95 10.57
N LEU A 47 -7.91 5.83 10.78
CA LEU A 47 -6.63 5.50 10.17
C LEU A 47 -6.82 5.20 8.68
N THR A 48 -7.64 5.97 7.99
CA THR A 48 -7.71 5.94 6.54
C THR A 48 -6.59 6.82 6.05
N ALA A 49 -5.40 6.22 5.97
CA ALA A 49 -4.30 6.81 5.24
C ALA A 49 -4.83 7.20 3.86
N LYS A 50 -4.81 8.50 3.56
CA LYS A 50 -5.29 9.02 2.28
C LYS A 50 -4.18 8.80 1.25
N TYR A 51 -4.48 8.09 0.18
CA TYR A 51 -3.60 8.01 -0.97
C TYR A 51 -3.34 9.41 -1.53
N GLY A 52 -2.08 9.76 -1.76
CA GLY A 52 -1.70 11.02 -2.40
C GLY A 52 -2.26 11.13 -3.82
N SER A 53 -2.23 12.34 -4.40
CA SER A 53 -2.74 12.57 -5.77
C SER A 53 -2.17 11.59 -6.80
N HIS A 54 -0.85 11.35 -6.75
CA HIS A 54 -0.17 10.41 -7.62
C HIS A 54 -0.61 8.95 -7.39
N GLN A 55 -0.68 8.52 -6.13
CA GLN A 55 -1.17 7.18 -5.76
C GLN A 55 -2.61 6.97 -6.24
N MET A 56 -3.49 7.96 -6.06
CA MET A 56 -4.85 7.92 -6.58
C MET A 56 -4.91 7.93 -8.12
N ALA A 57 -3.95 8.56 -8.79
CA ALA A 57 -3.84 8.49 -10.24
C ALA A 57 -3.43 7.08 -10.69
N LEU A 58 -2.43 6.46 -10.05
CA LEU A 58 -1.99 5.09 -10.33
C LEU A 58 -3.11 4.07 -10.10
N ILE A 59 -3.82 4.16 -8.95
CA ILE A 59 -4.95 3.27 -8.65
C ILE A 59 -6.02 3.37 -9.74
N ARG A 60 -6.37 4.59 -10.17
CA ARG A 60 -7.35 4.79 -11.25
C ARG A 60 -6.88 4.23 -12.59
N LYS A 61 -5.60 4.41 -12.93
CA LYS A 61 -5.03 3.83 -14.15
C LYS A 61 -5.05 2.31 -14.12
N ARG A 62 -4.61 1.71 -13.01
CA ARG A 62 -4.61 0.25 -12.81
C ARG A 62 -6.01 -0.30 -12.99
N LEU A 63 -7.01 0.27 -12.31
CA LEU A 63 -8.40 -0.16 -12.43
C LEU A 63 -8.91 -0.06 -13.87
N ALA A 64 -8.53 0.98 -14.62
CA ALA A 64 -8.91 1.12 -16.02
C ALA A 64 -8.30 0.02 -16.91
N VAL A 65 -7.07 -0.41 -16.61
CA VAL A 65 -6.42 -1.53 -17.31
C VAL A 65 -7.09 -2.86 -16.93
N GLU A 66 -7.38 -3.10 -15.65
CA GLU A 66 -8.08 -4.31 -15.18
C GLU A 66 -9.48 -4.44 -15.78
N MET A 67 -10.26 -3.36 -15.80
CA MET A 67 -11.59 -3.35 -16.43
C MET A 67 -11.51 -3.66 -17.92
N TRP A 68 -10.56 -3.05 -18.63
CA TRP A 68 -10.34 -3.34 -20.05
C TRP A 68 -9.92 -4.79 -20.28
N LEU A 69 -9.03 -5.32 -19.44
CA LEU A 69 -8.53 -6.69 -19.52
C LEU A 69 -9.68 -7.69 -19.38
N TYR A 70 -10.55 -7.50 -18.39
CA TYR A 70 -11.73 -8.34 -18.19
C TYR A 70 -12.63 -8.36 -19.43
N ASP A 71 -12.98 -7.18 -19.96
CA ASP A 71 -13.85 -7.06 -21.14
C ASP A 71 -13.22 -7.74 -22.38
N GLU A 72 -11.91 -7.61 -22.56
CA GLU A 72 -11.21 -8.13 -23.73
C GLU A 72 -10.96 -9.65 -23.62
N LEU A 73 -10.67 -10.17 -22.42
CA LEU A 73 -10.65 -11.60 -22.14
C LEU A 73 -12.02 -12.24 -22.40
N GLN A 74 -13.11 -11.59 -21.95
CA GLN A 74 -14.45 -12.08 -22.19
C GLN A 74 -14.73 -12.23 -23.70
N LYS A 75 -14.35 -11.24 -24.53
CA LYS A 75 -14.47 -11.33 -26.00
C LYS A 75 -13.66 -12.48 -26.60
N LEU A 76 -12.51 -12.81 -26.01
CA LEU A 76 -11.62 -13.88 -26.46
C LEU A 76 -12.21 -15.28 -26.18
N TYR A 77 -13.01 -15.42 -25.12
CA TYR A 77 -13.59 -16.71 -24.70
C TYR A 77 -15.11 -16.84 -24.98
N GLU A 78 -15.80 -15.75 -25.31
CA GLU A 78 -17.19 -15.77 -25.73
C GLU A 78 -17.39 -16.61 -26.99
N THR A 79 -18.14 -17.71 -26.81
CA THR A 79 -18.62 -18.56 -27.91
C THR A 79 -20.03 -18.10 -28.30
N PRO A 80 -20.32 -17.86 -29.59
CA PRO A 80 -21.68 -17.59 -30.05
C PRO A 80 -22.54 -18.84 -29.87
N GLY A 81 -23.19 -18.95 -28.72
CA GLY A 81 -23.96 -20.14 -28.32
C GLY A 81 -24.19 -20.27 -26.82
N ALA A 82 -23.39 -19.57 -25.99
CA ALA A 82 -23.60 -19.48 -24.54
C ALA A 82 -24.59 -18.37 -24.12
N ALA A 83 -25.43 -17.90 -25.06
CA ALA A 83 -26.50 -16.93 -24.80
C ALA A 83 -27.72 -17.66 -24.22
N GLY A 84 -27.61 -18.19 -23.01
CA GLY A 84 -28.69 -18.93 -22.38
C GLY A 84 -28.40 -19.39 -20.97
N GLY A 85 -28.56 -18.48 -20.01
CA GLY A 85 -28.68 -18.83 -18.59
C GLY A 85 -27.34 -18.91 -17.85
N GLY A 86 -27.22 -18.11 -16.79
CA GLY A 86 -26.05 -18.12 -15.92
C GLY A 86 -25.82 -19.49 -15.28
N ALA A 87 -24.59 -19.98 -15.41
CA ALA A 87 -23.86 -20.88 -14.52
C ALA A 87 -22.57 -21.26 -15.27
N GLY A 88 -21.44 -21.27 -14.56
CA GLY A 88 -20.09 -21.47 -15.09
C GLY A 88 -19.99 -22.57 -16.15
N GLY A 89 -19.96 -22.15 -17.42
CA GLY A 89 -19.60 -23.01 -18.53
C GLY A 89 -18.10 -23.21 -18.49
N ALA A 90 -17.67 -24.46 -18.35
CA ALA A 90 -16.30 -24.95 -18.18
C ALA A 90 -15.30 -24.64 -19.33
N GLY A 91 -15.37 -23.46 -19.95
CA GLY A 91 -14.20 -22.86 -20.60
C GLY A 91 -13.41 -22.20 -19.49
N GLY A 92 -12.21 -22.71 -19.21
CA GLY A 92 -11.39 -22.30 -18.08
C GLY A 92 -11.43 -20.80 -17.85
N GLU A 93 -11.76 -20.40 -16.63
CA GLU A 93 -11.71 -19.03 -16.16
C GLU A 93 -10.24 -18.62 -16.17
N VAL A 94 -9.74 -18.15 -17.32
CA VAL A 94 -8.37 -17.67 -17.45
C VAL A 94 -8.34 -16.24 -16.93
N GLU A 95 -7.77 -16.07 -15.74
CA GLU A 95 -7.48 -14.78 -15.13
C GLU A 95 -6.03 -14.38 -15.43
N VAL A 96 -5.81 -13.09 -15.69
CA VAL A 96 -4.49 -12.53 -15.99
C VAL A 96 -4.17 -11.50 -14.91
N ASP A 97 -3.17 -11.77 -14.07
CA ASP A 97 -2.76 -10.87 -13.00
C ASP A 97 -1.83 -9.76 -13.50
N ILE A 98 -2.26 -8.50 -13.35
CA ILE A 98 -1.46 -7.34 -13.77
C ILE A 98 -0.20 -7.19 -12.91
N ASP A 99 -0.29 -7.44 -11.60
CA ASP A 99 0.86 -7.31 -10.71
C ASP A 99 1.97 -8.32 -11.07
N GLU A 100 1.60 -9.57 -11.39
CA GLU A 100 2.57 -10.59 -11.83
C GLU A 100 3.28 -10.18 -13.12
N LEU A 101 2.53 -9.62 -14.09
CA LEU A 101 3.12 -9.09 -15.32
C LEU A 101 4.09 -7.94 -15.04
N LEU A 102 3.75 -7.03 -14.12
CA LEU A 102 4.59 -5.89 -13.77
C LEU A 102 5.87 -6.33 -13.04
N ASP A 103 5.81 -7.40 -12.26
CA ASP A 103 6.97 -7.99 -11.56
C ASP A 103 7.96 -8.70 -12.51
N MET A 104 7.57 -9.00 -13.76
CA MET A 104 8.47 -9.58 -14.75
C MET A 104 9.44 -8.56 -15.36
N ASP A 105 10.70 -8.97 -15.53
CA ASP A 105 11.81 -8.08 -15.96
C ASP A 105 11.78 -7.65 -17.43
N SER A 106 11.07 -8.36 -18.32
CA SER A 106 11.11 -8.09 -19.77
C SER A 106 9.81 -8.37 -20.50
N ASP A 107 9.53 -7.57 -21.53
CA ASP A 107 8.36 -7.75 -22.41
C ASP A 107 8.39 -9.10 -23.15
N GLU A 108 9.57 -9.64 -23.44
CA GLU A 108 9.74 -10.98 -24.05
C GLU A 108 9.26 -12.09 -23.11
N LEU A 109 9.54 -11.97 -21.81
CA LEU A 109 9.08 -12.91 -20.79
C LEU A 109 7.57 -12.80 -20.59
N ARG A 110 7.06 -11.56 -20.47
CA ARG A 110 5.62 -11.27 -20.35
C ARG A 110 4.83 -11.84 -21.53
N ARG A 111 5.31 -11.66 -22.76
CA ARG A 111 4.68 -12.24 -23.97
C ARG A 111 4.63 -13.75 -23.91
N ARG A 112 5.74 -14.41 -23.61
CA ARG A 112 5.79 -15.87 -23.55
C ARG A 112 4.84 -16.42 -22.50
N HIS A 113 4.83 -15.82 -21.31
CA HIS A 113 3.89 -16.18 -20.25
C HIS A 113 2.43 -16.04 -20.71
N LEU A 114 2.05 -14.91 -21.30
CA LEU A 114 0.70 -14.68 -21.81
C LEU A 114 0.30 -15.64 -22.94
N VAL A 115 1.22 -15.95 -23.87
CA VAL A 115 0.95 -16.93 -24.93
C VAL A 115 0.68 -18.32 -24.34
N THR A 116 1.44 -18.72 -23.33
CA THR A 116 1.21 -20.00 -22.64
C THR A 116 -0.12 -20.01 -21.89
N LEU A 117 -0.43 -18.92 -21.17
CA LEU A 117 -1.65 -18.80 -20.38
C LEU A 117 -2.91 -18.78 -21.26
N LEU A 118 -2.83 -18.18 -22.45
CA LEU A 118 -3.94 -18.03 -23.40
C LEU A 118 -3.94 -19.10 -24.51
N ALA A 119 -3.20 -20.19 -24.34
CA ALA A 119 -3.11 -21.26 -25.34
C ALA A 119 -4.47 -21.89 -25.67
N ASP A 120 -5.37 -21.95 -24.68
CA ASP A 120 -6.71 -22.54 -24.81
C ASP A 120 -7.78 -21.55 -25.30
N ALA A 121 -7.38 -20.35 -25.72
CA ALA A 121 -8.30 -19.35 -26.28
C ALA A 121 -8.98 -19.88 -27.56
N LYS A 122 -10.30 -19.67 -27.65
CA LYS A 122 -11.12 -20.20 -28.77
C LYS A 122 -11.00 -19.38 -30.06
N LYS A 123 -10.46 -18.16 -29.97
CA LYS A 123 -10.25 -17.24 -31.10
C LYS A 123 -8.97 -17.59 -31.87
N PRO A 124 -8.83 -17.15 -33.14
CA PRO A 124 -7.60 -17.39 -33.90
C PRO A 124 -6.39 -16.75 -33.21
N GLN A 125 -5.23 -17.40 -33.33
CA GLN A 125 -3.97 -16.95 -32.73
C GLN A 125 -3.59 -15.50 -33.08
N LYS A 126 -4.00 -15.00 -34.24
CA LYS A 126 -3.82 -13.58 -34.61
C LYS A 126 -4.51 -12.63 -33.62
N ASP A 127 -5.74 -12.94 -33.21
CA ASP A 127 -6.50 -12.10 -32.30
C ASP A 127 -5.92 -12.18 -30.88
N VAL A 128 -5.47 -13.37 -30.46
CA VAL A 128 -4.72 -13.56 -29.20
C VAL A 128 -3.43 -12.74 -29.20
N HIS A 129 -2.64 -12.78 -30.27
CA HIS A 129 -1.41 -12.00 -30.40
C HIS A 129 -1.69 -10.49 -30.40
N LYS A 130 -2.79 -10.05 -31.03
CA LYS A 130 -3.20 -8.64 -30.99
C LYS A 130 -3.56 -8.23 -29.56
N PHE A 131 -4.36 -9.03 -28.86
CA PHE A 131 -4.69 -8.81 -27.46
C PHE A 131 -3.45 -8.69 -26.57
N ILE A 132 -2.48 -9.61 -26.71
CA ILE A 132 -1.23 -9.58 -25.94
C ILE A 132 -0.44 -8.29 -26.20
N ASN A 133 -0.37 -7.84 -27.46
CA ASN A 133 0.27 -6.56 -27.78
C ASN A 133 -0.44 -5.39 -27.11
N ASP A 134 -1.77 -5.32 -27.24
CA ASP A 134 -2.59 -4.25 -26.69
C ASP A 134 -2.49 -4.20 -25.15
N LEU A 135 -2.44 -5.35 -24.48
CA LEU A 135 -2.25 -5.47 -23.03
C LEU A 135 -0.89 -4.95 -22.59
N LEU A 136 0.19 -5.32 -23.28
CA LEU A 136 1.54 -4.86 -22.92
C LEU A 136 1.72 -3.37 -23.13
N GLU A 137 1.13 -2.80 -24.18
CA GLU A 137 1.12 -1.35 -24.39
C GLU A 137 0.36 -0.61 -23.27
N LYS A 138 -0.75 -1.18 -22.79
CA LYS A 138 -1.50 -0.62 -21.65
C LYS A 138 -0.74 -0.76 -20.33
N ALA A 139 -0.07 -1.89 -20.10
CA ALA A 139 0.71 -2.14 -18.90
C ALA A 139 1.86 -1.13 -18.74
N LYS A 140 2.46 -0.65 -19.83
CA LYS A 140 3.50 0.41 -19.81
C LYS A 140 3.02 1.76 -19.27
N THR A 141 1.71 1.95 -19.13
CA THR A 141 1.13 3.21 -18.62
C THR A 141 0.96 3.24 -17.09
N LEU A 142 1.15 2.08 -16.45
CA LEU A 142 1.08 1.84 -15.01
C LEU A 142 2.46 2.06 -14.38
#